data_AF-A0A164M5B1-F1
#
_entry.id   AF-A0A164M5B1-F1
#
_cell.length_a   1.000
_cell.length_b   1.000
_cell.length_c   1.000
_cell.angle_alpha   90.00
_cell.angle_beta   90.00
_cell.angle_gamma   90.00
#
_symmetry.space_group_name_H-M   'P 1'
#
loop_
_entity.id
_entity.type
_entity.pdbx_description
1 polymer ?
#
loop_
_entity_poly.entity_id
_entity_poly.type
_entity_poly.pdbx_seq_one_letter_code
_entity_poly.pdbx_strand_id
1 'polypeptide(L)'
;ELKTLYYASALHEQVYVLMQQALTKAGVPCPFDIPVLCFAAAGVAISVQHGTKDGVWILERNIPGQFHKYINNNSLEPNRKLKAAYYRVAVFLCFCQHMQFIFTERRCIIADYQGTSSDLTILTDAQISTREEDSEHFGRGNITSLLDDFMNVHICNEWCAFFGI
;
A
#
# COMPACT_ATOMS: atom_id res chain seq x y z
N GLU A 1 13.63 2.53 -3.45
CA GLU A 1 12.72 2.60 -4.62
C GLU A 1 12.31 1.25 -5.16
N LEU A 2 13.07 0.54 -6.02
CA LEU A 2 12.60 -0.77 -6.54
C LEU A 2 12.31 -1.80 -5.44
N LYS A 3 13.19 -1.86 -4.43
CA LYS A 3 12.96 -2.68 -3.23
C LYS A 3 11.66 -2.30 -2.53
N THR A 4 11.36 -1.00 -2.40
CA THR A 4 10.12 -0.51 -1.79
C THR A 4 8.89 -1.05 -2.52
N LEU A 5 8.86 -0.94 -3.86
CA LEU A 5 7.75 -1.44 -4.67
C LEU A 5 7.57 -2.96 -4.53
N TYR A 6 8.67 -3.71 -4.53
CA TYR A 6 8.63 -5.16 -4.35
C TYR A 6 8.00 -5.56 -3.01
N TYR A 7 8.48 -4.99 -1.90
CA TYR A 7 7.94 -5.30 -0.58
C TYR A 7 6.53 -4.74 -0.37
N ALA A 8 6.19 -3.59 -0.98
CA ALA A 8 4.83 -3.05 -0.94
C ALA A 8 3.84 -3.99 -1.65
N SER A 9 4.21 -4.56 -2.80
CA SER A 9 3.38 -5.58 -3.47
C SER A 9 3.16 -6.78 -2.55
N ALA A 10 4.24 -7.34 -1.99
CA ALA A 10 4.16 -8.52 -1.13
C ALA A 10 3.35 -8.27 0.15
N LEU A 11 3.56 -7.14 0.83
CA LEU A 11 2.82 -6.76 2.03
C LEU A 11 1.33 -6.55 1.73
N HIS A 12 1.00 -5.97 0.58
CA HIS A 12 -0.40 -5.78 0.17
C HIS A 12 -1.09 -7.10 -0.20
N GLU A 13 -0.43 -7.95 -0.99
CA GLU A 13 -0.93 -9.29 -1.32
C GLU A 13 -1.13 -10.17 -0.08
N GLN A 14 -0.23 -10.06 0.91
CA GLN A 14 -0.35 -10.79 2.16
C GLN A 14 -1.64 -10.44 2.93
N VAL A 15 -2.14 -9.21 2.83
CA VAL A 15 -3.43 -8.82 3.43
C VAL A 15 -4.57 -9.65 2.83
N TYR A 16 -4.62 -9.79 1.51
CA TYR A 16 -5.64 -10.62 0.84
C TYR A 16 -5.56 -12.09 1.26
N VAL A 17 -4.35 -12.63 1.37
CA VAL A 17 -4.14 -14.01 1.84
C VAL A 17 -4.69 -14.19 3.25
N LEU A 18 -4.37 -13.28 4.17
CA LEU A 18 -4.84 -13.35 5.56
C LEU A 18 -6.36 -13.16 5.67
N MET A 19 -6.94 -12.24 4.90
CA MET A 19 -8.40 -12.07 4.82
C MET A 19 -9.07 -13.35 4.35
N GLN A 20 -8.59 -13.96 3.26
CA GLN A 20 -9.16 -15.18 2.72
C GLN A 20 -9.05 -16.34 3.73
N GLN A 21 -7.92 -16.46 4.42
CA GLN A 21 -7.75 -17.46 5.48
C GLN A 21 -8.73 -17.25 6.63
N ALA A 22 -8.93 -16.01 7.08
CA ALA A 22 -9.87 -15.69 8.14
C ALA A 22 -11.32 -16.01 7.74
N LEU A 23 -11.74 -15.62 6.54
CA LEU A 23 -13.07 -15.92 5.99
C LEU A 23 -13.30 -17.43 5.87
N THR A 24 -12.35 -18.15 5.29
CA THR A 24 -12.43 -19.62 5.14
C THR A 24 -12.51 -20.31 6.50
N LYS A 25 -11.70 -19.88 7.48
CA LYS A 25 -11.70 -20.45 8.83
C LYS A 25 -13.01 -20.20 9.57
N ALA A 26 -13.59 -19.01 9.42
CA ALA A 26 -14.87 -18.65 10.04
C ALA A 26 -16.07 -19.27 9.33
N GLY A 27 -15.93 -19.71 8.07
CA GLY A 27 -17.01 -20.25 7.26
C GLY A 27 -18.06 -19.20 6.89
N VAL A 28 -17.68 -17.93 6.85
CA VAL A 28 -18.58 -16.80 6.55
C VAL A 28 -18.14 -16.09 5.27
N PRO A 29 -19.08 -15.63 4.43
CA PRO A 29 -18.75 -14.76 3.31
C PRO A 29 -18.38 -13.34 3.81
N CYS A 30 -17.59 -12.62 3.02
CA CYS A 30 -17.39 -11.18 3.24
C CYS A 30 -18.70 -10.44 2.90
N PRO A 31 -19.24 -9.58 3.79
CA PRO A 31 -20.46 -8.82 3.53
C PRO A 31 -20.23 -7.62 2.60
N PHE A 32 -18.98 -7.32 2.29
CA PHE A 32 -18.57 -6.19 1.46
C PHE A 32 -18.00 -6.65 0.12
N ASP A 33 -18.13 -5.81 -0.91
CA ASP A 33 -17.40 -5.98 -2.17
C ASP A 33 -15.91 -5.73 -1.92
N ILE A 34 -15.09 -6.79 -1.96
CA ILE A 34 -13.64 -6.71 -1.74
C ILE A 34 -12.99 -6.01 -2.95
N PRO A 35 -12.37 -4.83 -2.78
CA PRO A 35 -11.63 -4.20 -3.85
C PRO A 35 -10.47 -5.10 -4.29
N VAL A 36 -10.31 -5.34 -5.58
CA VAL A 36 -9.17 -6.10 -6.13
C VAL A 36 -8.12 -5.11 -6.62
N LEU A 37 -7.02 -4.99 -5.88
CA LEU A 37 -5.90 -4.10 -6.18
C LEU A 37 -4.61 -4.91 -6.32
N CYS A 38 -3.69 -4.41 -7.15
CA CYS A 38 -2.34 -4.93 -7.24
C CYS A 38 -1.34 -3.80 -7.51
N PHE A 39 -0.08 -3.99 -7.17
CA PHE A 39 0.98 -3.06 -7.54
C PHE A 39 1.40 -3.23 -9.00
N ALA A 40 1.79 -2.13 -9.64
CA ALA A 40 2.33 -2.12 -10.98
C ALA A 40 3.60 -2.98 -11.03
N ALA A 41 3.72 -3.78 -12.09
CA ALA A 41 4.95 -4.51 -12.35
C ALA A 41 6.09 -3.50 -12.55
N ALA A 42 7.19 -3.67 -11.83
CA ALA A 42 8.34 -2.80 -11.88
C ALA A 42 9.60 -3.57 -12.32
N GLY A 43 10.55 -2.86 -12.92
CA GLY A 43 11.81 -3.38 -13.40
C GLY A 43 12.90 -2.32 -13.45
N VAL A 44 14.08 -2.71 -13.93
CA VAL A 44 15.23 -1.81 -14.08
C VAL A 44 15.64 -1.76 -15.55
N ALA A 45 15.87 -0.56 -16.07
CA ALA A 45 16.54 -0.34 -17.33
C ALA A 45 17.95 0.21 -17.09
N ILE A 46 18.92 -0.34 -17.81
CA ILE A 46 20.33 0.08 -17.76
C ILE A 46 20.76 0.42 -19.18
N SER A 47 21.43 1.56 -19.37
CA SER A 47 21.97 1.92 -20.68
C SER A 47 23.03 0.91 -21.12
N VAL A 48 22.93 0.44 -22.37
CA VAL A 48 23.90 -0.49 -22.97
C VAL A 48 25.06 0.25 -23.66
N GLN A 49 24.84 1.52 -24.06
CA GLN A 49 25.89 2.34 -24.67
C GLN A 49 26.56 3.21 -23.61
N HIS A 50 27.88 3.04 -23.48
CA HIS A 50 28.74 3.87 -22.64
C HIS A 50 28.90 5.26 -23.26
N GLY A 51 28.30 6.26 -22.61
CA GLY A 51 28.39 7.66 -23.00
C GLY A 51 28.12 8.59 -21.82
N THR A 52 27.96 9.90 -22.06
CA THR A 52 27.71 10.88 -20.99
C THR A 52 26.31 10.79 -20.36
N LYS A 53 25.54 9.73 -20.67
CA LYS A 53 24.19 9.45 -20.15
C LYS A 53 24.06 7.98 -19.72
N ASP A 54 25.10 7.44 -19.10
CA ASP A 54 25.02 6.17 -18.38
C ASP A 54 24.02 6.35 -17.21
N GLY A 55 22.83 5.80 -17.38
CA GLY A 55 21.74 5.90 -16.41
C GLY A 55 21.19 4.54 -16.03
N VAL A 56 20.68 4.48 -14.80
CA VAL A 56 19.88 3.37 -14.29
C VAL A 56 18.51 3.95 -13.99
N TRP A 57 17.48 3.37 -14.59
CA TRP A 57 16.10 3.82 -14.44
C TRP A 57 15.25 2.71 -13.86
N ILE A 58 14.23 3.12 -13.09
CA ILE A 58 13.12 2.24 -12.74
C ILE A 58 12.09 2.35 -13.87
N LEU A 59 11.61 1.20 -14.32
CA LEU A 59 10.50 1.11 -15.26
C LEU A 59 9.31 0.53 -14.52
N GLU A 60 8.12 1.07 -14.80
CA GLU A 60 6.87 0.54 -14.28
C GLU A 60 5.87 0.34 -15.40
N ARG A 61 4.96 -0.61 -15.21
CA ARG A 61 3.82 -0.81 -16.10
C ARG A 61 3.06 0.52 -16.22
N ASN A 62 2.81 0.94 -17.45
CA ASN A 62 1.93 2.08 -17.68
C ASN A 62 0.51 1.77 -17.15
N ILE A 63 0.03 2.64 -16.26
CA ILE A 63 -1.30 2.54 -15.66
C ILE A 63 -2.23 3.58 -16.31
N PRO A 64 -3.18 3.18 -17.16
CA PRO A 64 -4.08 4.13 -17.82
C PRO A 64 -5.18 4.62 -16.86
N GLY A 65 -5.73 5.80 -17.16
CA GLY A 65 -6.84 6.38 -16.42
C GLY A 65 -6.44 7.50 -15.48
N GLN A 66 -7.37 7.90 -14.62
CA GLN A 66 -7.13 8.98 -13.67
C GLN A 66 -6.29 8.46 -12.50
N PHE A 67 -5.22 9.19 -12.19
CA PHE A 67 -4.36 8.91 -11.05
C PHE A 67 -4.93 9.53 -9.77
N HIS A 68 -4.93 8.75 -8.70
CA HIS A 68 -5.45 9.12 -7.40
C HIS A 68 -4.43 8.81 -6.31
N LYS A 69 -4.29 9.76 -5.40
CA LYS A 69 -3.59 9.56 -4.13
C LYS A 69 -4.62 9.18 -3.08
N TYR A 70 -4.67 7.88 -2.73
CA TYR A 70 -5.67 7.32 -1.83
C TYR A 70 -5.36 7.68 -0.38
N ILE A 71 -4.10 7.54 0.02
CA ILE A 71 -3.58 7.90 1.35
C ILE A 71 -2.28 8.68 1.12
N ASN A 72 -2.09 9.79 1.81
CA ASN A 72 -0.85 10.55 1.68
C ASN A 72 0.30 9.88 2.44
N ASN A 73 1.53 10.11 2.00
CA ASN A 73 2.74 9.59 2.64
C ASN A 73 2.93 10.00 4.11
N ASN A 74 2.26 11.05 4.59
CA ASN A 74 2.31 11.53 5.96
C ASN A 74 0.97 11.39 6.70
N SER A 75 0.11 10.46 6.26
CA SER A 75 -1.25 10.27 6.78
C SER A 75 -1.58 8.78 6.93
N LEU A 76 -2.40 8.47 7.94
CA LEU A 76 -3.09 7.18 8.09
C LEU A 76 -4.58 7.27 7.76
N GLU A 77 -5.02 8.46 7.36
CA GLU A 77 -6.40 8.74 6.96
C GLU A 77 -6.57 8.72 5.43
N PRO A 78 -7.75 8.31 4.94
CA PRO A 78 -8.07 8.38 3.53
C PRO A 78 -8.13 9.84 3.05
N ASN A 79 -7.75 10.07 1.80
CA ASN A 79 -7.80 11.39 1.19
C ASN A 79 -9.26 11.86 1.04
N ARG A 80 -9.66 12.84 1.85
CA ARG A 80 -11.03 13.38 1.92
C ARG A 80 -11.51 14.06 0.64
N LYS A 81 -10.61 14.35 -0.32
CA LYS A 81 -10.96 14.96 -1.62
C LYS A 81 -11.40 13.93 -2.67
N LEU A 82 -11.35 12.64 -2.35
CA LEU A 82 -11.76 11.57 -3.26
C LEU A 82 -13.28 11.55 -3.45
N LYS A 83 -13.71 11.21 -4.67
CA LYS A 83 -15.11 10.86 -4.93
C LYS A 83 -15.48 9.58 -4.17
N ALA A 84 -16.77 9.41 -3.86
CA ALA A 84 -17.27 8.33 -3.00
C ALA A 84 -16.74 6.92 -3.37
N ALA A 85 -16.68 6.57 -4.66
CA ALA A 85 -16.17 5.27 -5.09
C ALA A 85 -14.68 5.05 -4.73
N TYR A 86 -13.84 6.06 -4.94
CA TYR A 86 -12.41 6.00 -4.64
C TYR A 86 -12.11 6.17 -3.15
N TYR A 87 -12.98 6.90 -2.45
CA TYR A 87 -12.92 7.01 -1.00
C TYR A 87 -13.13 5.63 -0.33
N ARG A 88 -14.07 4.81 -0.83
CA ARG A 88 -14.24 3.43 -0.35
C ARG A 88 -12.99 2.58 -0.52
N VAL A 89 -12.27 2.74 -1.64
CA VAL A 89 -10.97 2.09 -1.85
C VAL A 89 -9.94 2.58 -0.83
N ALA A 90 -9.87 3.89 -0.58
CA ALA A 90 -8.95 4.44 0.42
C ALA A 90 -9.26 3.94 1.85
N VAL A 91 -10.54 3.76 2.21
CA VAL A 91 -10.96 3.17 3.48
C VAL A 91 -10.49 1.71 3.61
N PHE A 92 -10.69 0.90 2.56
CA PHE A 92 -10.14 -0.46 2.51
C PHE A 92 -8.62 -0.47 2.67
N LEU A 93 -7.91 0.45 2.02
CA LEU A 93 -6.46 0.56 2.14
C LEU A 93 -5.99 0.97 3.55
N CYS A 94 -6.76 1.78 4.27
CA CYS A 94 -6.48 2.06 5.69
C CYS A 94 -6.56 0.78 6.54
N PHE A 95 -7.53 -0.09 6.24
CA PHE A 95 -7.61 -1.41 6.86
C PHE A 95 -6.41 -2.29 6.49
N CYS A 96 -5.93 -2.24 5.23
CA CYS A 96 -4.69 -2.92 4.85
C CYS A 96 -3.50 -2.46 5.69
N GLN A 97 -3.37 -1.17 5.98
CA GLN A 97 -2.33 -0.64 6.88
C GLN A 97 -2.44 -1.24 8.29
N HIS A 98 -3.66 -1.36 8.83
CA HIS A 98 -3.87 -1.96 10.15
C HIS A 98 -3.51 -3.46 10.17
N MET A 99 -3.91 -4.22 9.15
CA MET A 99 -3.49 -5.62 9.02
C MET A 99 -1.97 -5.75 8.95
N GLN A 100 -1.30 -4.90 8.15
CA GLN A 100 0.17 -4.86 8.06
C GLN A 100 0.81 -4.54 9.40
N PHE A 101 0.29 -3.55 10.12
CA PHE A 101 0.78 -3.21 11.45
C PHE A 101 0.73 -4.41 12.40
N ILE A 102 -0.34 -5.20 12.35
CA ILE A 102 -0.49 -6.40 13.19
C ILE A 102 0.43 -7.53 12.74
N PHE A 103 0.34 -7.97 11.47
CA PHE A 103 1.06 -9.17 11.04
C PHE A 103 2.57 -8.97 10.91
N THR A 104 3.03 -7.73 10.78
CA THR A 104 4.47 -7.39 10.81
C THR A 104 4.98 -7.17 12.24
N GLU A 105 4.15 -7.38 13.26
CA GLU A 105 4.49 -7.11 14.66
C GLU A 105 4.96 -5.67 14.88
N ARG A 106 4.25 -4.72 14.24
CA ARG A 106 4.54 -3.27 14.32
C ARG A 106 5.92 -2.92 13.78
N ARG A 107 6.38 -3.61 12.73
CA ARG A 107 7.67 -3.33 12.09
C ARG A 107 7.53 -2.44 10.86
N CYS A 108 6.44 -2.60 10.11
CA CYS A 108 6.20 -1.75 8.97
C CYS A 108 4.73 -1.67 8.55
N ILE A 109 4.41 -0.59 7.83
CA ILE A 109 3.16 -0.40 7.11
C ILE A 109 3.48 0.19 5.74
N ILE A 110 2.61 -0.06 4.77
CA ILE A 110 2.63 0.70 3.52
C ILE A 110 2.03 2.07 3.79
N ALA A 111 2.72 3.11 3.35
CA ALA A 111 2.22 4.49 3.28
C ALA A 111 2.12 4.91 1.81
N ASP A 112 1.58 6.10 1.57
CA ASP A 112 1.52 6.70 0.23
C ASP A 112 0.80 5.84 -0.82
N TYR A 113 -0.32 5.21 -0.43
CA TYR A 113 -1.11 4.45 -1.39
C TYR A 113 -1.65 5.35 -2.51
N GLN A 114 -1.21 5.09 -3.75
CA GLN A 114 -1.61 5.84 -4.93
C GLN A 114 -1.61 4.95 -6.17
N GLY A 115 -2.36 5.35 -7.19
CA GLY A 115 -2.55 4.53 -8.38
C GLY A 115 -3.71 5.01 -9.25
N THR A 116 -4.14 4.18 -10.20
CA THR A 116 -5.28 4.52 -11.06
C THR A 116 -6.57 3.96 -10.54
N SER A 117 -7.68 4.59 -10.92
CA SER A 117 -9.01 4.02 -10.72
C SER A 117 -9.61 3.59 -12.06
N SER A 118 -9.49 2.30 -12.38
CA SER A 118 -10.16 1.67 -13.53
C SER A 118 -10.83 0.36 -13.09
N ASP A 119 -11.38 -0.43 -14.02
CA ASP A 119 -11.95 -1.76 -13.74
C ASP A 119 -10.98 -2.65 -12.96
N LEU A 120 -9.67 -2.46 -13.16
CA LEU A 120 -8.62 -2.91 -12.25
C LEU A 120 -7.92 -1.68 -11.62
N THR A 121 -7.88 -1.62 -10.29
CA THR A 121 -7.14 -0.57 -9.59
C THR A 121 -5.68 -0.99 -9.47
N ILE A 122 -4.77 -0.29 -10.14
CA ILE A 122 -3.33 -0.57 -10.11
C ILE A 122 -2.64 0.48 -9.25
N LEU A 123 -1.94 0.03 -8.21
CA LEU A 123 -1.16 0.84 -7.28
C LEU A 123 0.29 0.99 -7.78
N THR A 124 0.97 2.06 -7.37
CA THR A 124 2.37 2.34 -7.73
C THR A 124 2.94 3.33 -6.71
N ASP A 125 4.25 3.62 -6.80
CA ASP A 125 4.94 4.66 -6.05
C ASP A 125 4.65 4.65 -4.54
N ALA A 126 4.54 3.47 -3.94
CA ALA A 126 4.31 3.35 -2.50
C ALA A 126 5.54 3.75 -1.69
N GLN A 127 5.27 4.12 -0.44
CA GLN A 127 6.28 4.27 0.60
C GLN A 127 6.07 3.18 1.66
N ILE A 128 7.11 2.84 2.39
CA ILE A 128 7.00 1.93 3.53
C ILE A 128 7.52 2.69 4.74
N SER A 129 6.65 2.85 5.74
CA SER A 129 7.03 3.39 7.04
C SER A 129 7.52 2.26 7.94
N THR A 130 8.70 2.42 8.51
CA THR A 130 9.35 1.43 9.39
C THR A 130 9.79 2.05 10.71
N ARG A 131 10.24 1.20 11.64
CA ARG A 131 10.94 1.63 12.85
C ARG A 131 12.22 2.37 12.49
N GLU A 132 12.69 3.23 13.39
CA GLU A 132 13.90 4.04 13.18
C GLU A 132 15.13 3.19 12.82
N GLU A 133 15.30 2.05 13.48
CA GLU A 133 16.40 1.09 13.24
C GLU A 133 16.39 0.48 11.82
N ASP A 134 15.24 0.45 11.15
CA ASP A 134 15.02 -0.10 9.82
C ASP A 134 14.80 1.00 8.76
N SER A 135 14.98 2.28 9.13
CA SER A 135 14.55 3.44 8.33
C SER A 135 15.27 3.59 6.98
N GLU A 136 16.51 3.09 6.89
CA GLU A 136 17.35 3.16 5.71
C GLU A 136 17.17 1.96 4.75
N HIS A 137 16.37 0.96 5.13
CA HIS A 137 16.24 -0.27 4.33
C HIS A 137 15.38 -0.12 3.07
N PHE A 138 14.52 0.90 3.03
CA PHE A 138 13.59 1.19 1.94
C PHE A 138 13.94 2.51 1.24
N GLY A 139 13.06 2.98 0.35
CA GLY A 139 13.22 4.26 -0.34
C GLY A 139 13.35 5.44 0.62
N ARG A 140 13.79 6.59 0.11
CA ARG A 140 14.04 7.80 0.92
C ARG A 140 12.80 8.42 1.57
N GLY A 141 11.61 7.93 1.24
CA GLY A 141 10.34 8.43 1.72
C GLY A 141 9.90 7.92 3.11
N ASN A 142 10.67 7.07 3.77
CA ASN A 142 10.27 6.57 5.09
C ASN A 142 10.01 7.72 6.09
N ILE A 143 8.82 7.69 6.71
CA ILE A 143 8.42 8.57 7.82
C ILE A 143 8.13 7.66 9.01
N THR A 144 9.11 7.48 9.89
CA THR A 144 9.03 6.56 11.03
C THR A 144 7.95 6.96 12.03
N SER A 145 7.73 8.26 12.24
CA SER A 145 6.70 8.75 13.15
C SER A 145 5.28 8.28 12.80
N LEU A 146 4.99 7.96 11.52
CA LEU A 146 3.70 7.39 11.14
C LEU A 146 3.46 6.01 11.75
N LEU A 147 4.52 5.19 11.85
CA LEU A 147 4.43 3.87 12.46
C LEU A 147 4.35 4.00 13.99
N ASP A 148 5.15 4.89 14.58
CA ASP A 148 5.19 5.11 16.03
C ASP A 148 3.83 5.61 16.56
N ASP A 149 3.19 6.53 15.84
CA ASP A 149 1.90 7.12 16.21
C ASP A 149 0.70 6.30 15.72
N PHE A 150 0.91 5.15 15.09
CA PHE A 150 -0.16 4.39 14.42
C PHE A 150 -1.36 4.13 15.33
N MET A 151 -1.12 3.66 16.55
CA MET A 151 -2.18 3.35 17.52
C MET A 151 -2.95 4.59 18.01
N ASN A 152 -2.36 5.77 17.90
CA ASN A 152 -2.97 7.03 18.34
C ASN A 152 -3.74 7.72 17.21
N VAL A 153 -3.33 7.50 15.96
CA VAL A 153 -3.80 8.26 14.79
C VAL A 153 -4.67 7.42 13.85
N HIS A 154 -4.43 6.11 13.74
CA HIS A 154 -5.25 5.24 12.91
C HIS A 154 -6.69 5.18 13.45
N ILE A 155 -7.66 5.37 12.56
CA ILE A 155 -9.08 5.25 12.87
C ILE A 155 -9.60 3.96 12.25
N CYS A 156 -9.92 2.97 13.09
CA CYS A 156 -10.55 1.73 12.63
C CYS A 156 -11.86 2.04 11.88
N ASN A 157 -12.10 1.28 10.81
CA ASN A 157 -13.27 1.41 9.95
C ASN A 157 -14.07 0.09 9.89
N GLU A 158 -15.07 0.03 9.01
CA GLU A 158 -15.96 -1.13 8.88
C GLU A 158 -15.23 -2.44 8.58
N TRP A 159 -14.10 -2.40 7.89
CA TRP A 159 -13.26 -3.57 7.62
C TRP A 159 -12.53 -4.03 8.87
N CYS A 160 -11.93 -3.09 9.62
CA CYS A 160 -11.27 -3.39 10.89
C CYS A 160 -12.26 -4.07 11.86
N ALA A 161 -13.44 -3.48 12.01
CA ALA A 161 -14.51 -4.02 12.86
C ALA A 161 -14.96 -5.42 12.41
N PHE A 162 -15.14 -5.64 11.11
CA PHE A 162 -15.59 -6.94 10.58
C PHE A 162 -14.54 -8.04 10.78
N PHE A 163 -13.25 -7.73 10.60
CA PHE A 163 -12.15 -8.68 10.84
C PHE A 163 -11.74 -8.77 12.31
N GLY A 164 -12.37 -8.00 13.20
CA GLY A 164 -12.14 -8.04 14.65
C GLY A 164 -10.78 -7.49 15.07
N ILE A 165 -10.28 -6.47 14.35
CA ILE A 165 -9.02 -5.77 14.65
C ILE A 165 -9.26 -4.34 15.13
#